data_AF-A0A5D0U9M5-F1
#
_entry.id   AF-A0A5D0U9M5-F1
#
_cell.length_a   1.000
_cell.length_b   1.000
_cell.length_c   1.000
_cell.angle_alpha   90.00
_cell.angle_beta   90.00
_cell.angle_gamma   90.00
#
_symmetry.space_group_name_H-M   'P 1'
#
loop_
_entity.id
_entity.type
_entity.pdbx_description
1 polymer ?
#
loop_
_entity_poly.entity_id
_entity_poly.type
_entity_poly.pdbx_seq_one_letter_code
_entity_poly.pdbx_strand_id
1 'polypeptide(L)'
;MTMLDGRRVYTRGDLMERYGLGRSTLEKLYREKEANGHPEAVGSVGSQLAWDSEEWDRWYAARQASPKVPAGLVTRDELSARYGLSRHALKKLWSERESNGHPDVALQVGKALYWDEKQWSAWYAGREEHSATDDDPDALVTLAEAGRILGLAQSSVTVYAKRPPAGWPEPVRQEALGGGRVRRLYRRGDIIAYGKAKPPQRN
;
A
#
# COMPACT_ATOMS: atom_id res chain seq x y z
N MET A 1 26.28 33.80 12.18
CA MET A 1 25.27 34.66 11.53
C MET A 1 25.96 35.49 10.47
N THR A 2 25.70 35.18 9.21
CA THR A 2 26.49 35.68 8.08
C THR A 2 25.75 36.84 7.39
N MET A 3 26.49 37.89 7.03
CA MET A 3 25.95 39.09 6.41
C MET A 3 26.64 39.35 5.07
N LEU A 4 25.88 39.77 4.06
CA LEU A 4 26.38 40.22 2.75
C LEU A 4 25.58 41.45 2.34
N ASP A 5 26.27 42.55 2.04
CA ASP A 5 25.67 43.83 1.63
C ASP A 5 24.51 44.30 2.54
N GLY A 6 24.68 44.14 3.85
CA GLY A 6 23.69 44.53 4.86
C GLY A 6 22.49 43.58 5.00
N ARG A 7 22.44 42.48 4.23
CA ARG A 7 21.40 41.46 4.32
C ARG A 7 21.91 40.22 5.03
N ARG A 8 21.00 39.51 5.68
CA ARG A 8 21.29 38.21 6.30
C ARG A 8 21.33 37.15 5.22
N VAL A 9 22.41 36.39 5.16
CA VAL A 9 22.60 35.34 4.16
C VAL A 9 22.98 34.03 4.83
N TYR A 10 22.69 32.92 4.14
CA TYR A 10 23.22 31.61 4.49
C TYR A 10 24.25 31.17 3.48
N THR A 11 25.40 30.74 3.97
CA THR A 11 26.32 29.90 3.20
C THR A 11 25.84 28.47 3.20
N ARG A 12 26.42 27.62 2.33
CA ARG A 12 26.10 26.20 2.32
C ARG A 12 26.40 25.53 3.69
N GLY A 13 27.41 26.00 4.42
CA GLY A 13 27.70 25.54 5.78
C GLY A 13 26.60 25.90 6.77
N ASP A 14 26.13 27.16 6.74
CA ASP A 14 25.02 27.63 7.58
C ASP A 14 23.74 26.80 7.34
N LEU A 15 23.46 26.46 6.08
CA LEU A 15 22.30 25.62 5.72
C LEU A 15 22.40 24.19 6.25
N MET A 16 23.61 23.61 6.25
CA MET A 16 23.84 22.28 6.83
C MET A 16 23.62 22.29 8.33
N GLU A 17 24.17 23.29 9.03
CA GLU A 17 24.06 23.43 10.49
C GLU A 17 22.61 23.69 10.92
N ARG A 18 21.93 24.64 10.25
CA ARG A 18 20.59 25.08 10.64
C ARG A 18 19.48 24.08 10.29
N TYR A 19 19.55 23.47 9.11
CA TYR A 19 18.50 22.59 8.60
C TYR A 19 18.85 21.10 8.69
N GLY A 20 20.05 20.76 9.19
CA GLY A 20 20.53 19.38 9.24
C GLY A 20 20.67 18.73 7.86
N LEU A 21 20.80 19.53 6.80
CA LEU A 21 20.85 19.03 5.43
C LEU A 21 22.24 18.52 5.07
N GLY A 22 22.31 17.36 4.43
CA GLY A 22 23.56 16.86 3.86
C GLY A 22 24.03 17.71 2.67
N ARG A 23 25.35 17.80 2.48
CA ARG A 23 25.95 18.52 1.36
C ARG A 23 25.45 18.04 0.00
N SER A 24 25.35 16.72 -0.19
CA SER A 24 24.83 16.10 -1.42
C SER A 24 23.37 16.50 -1.70
N THR A 25 22.55 16.64 -0.65
CA THR A 25 21.18 17.13 -0.77
C THR A 25 21.16 18.58 -1.24
N LEU A 26 21.96 19.46 -0.63
CA LEU A 26 22.04 20.87 -1.05
C LEU A 26 22.60 21.05 -2.47
N GLU A 27 23.59 20.24 -2.86
CA GLU A 27 24.12 20.25 -4.23
C GLU A 27 23.09 19.76 -5.24
N LYS A 28 22.31 18.74 -4.90
CA LYS A 28 21.21 18.27 -5.75
C LYS A 28 20.12 19.34 -5.89
N LEU A 29 19.70 19.94 -4.78
CA LEU A 29 18.69 21.00 -4.78
C LEU A 29 19.12 22.18 -5.66
N TYR A 30 20.39 22.58 -5.57
CA TYR A 30 20.95 23.63 -6.41
C TYR A 30 21.07 23.23 -7.88
N ARG A 31 21.44 21.97 -8.19
CA ARG A 31 21.53 21.46 -9.57
C ARG A 31 20.16 21.41 -10.25
N GLU A 32 19.12 21.07 -9.50
CA GLU A 32 17.74 20.97 -9.98
C GLU A 32 16.97 22.29 -9.83
N LYS A 33 17.67 23.44 -9.71
CA LYS A 33 17.07 24.73 -9.36
C LYS A 33 15.94 25.18 -10.29
N GLU A 34 16.07 24.92 -11.59
CA GLU A 34 15.03 25.21 -12.59
C GLU A 34 13.74 24.43 -12.34
N ALA A 35 13.85 23.19 -11.86
CA ALA A 35 12.70 22.31 -11.64
C ALA A 35 12.06 22.48 -10.26
N ASN A 36 12.81 22.95 -9.27
CA ASN A 36 12.36 23.04 -7.88
C ASN A 36 12.20 24.49 -7.37
N GLY A 37 12.49 25.49 -8.21
CA GLY A 37 12.36 26.91 -7.88
C GLY A 37 13.34 27.37 -6.80
N HIS A 38 14.47 26.69 -6.63
CA HIS A 38 15.50 27.03 -5.66
C HIS A 38 15.97 28.48 -5.89
N PRO A 39 16.05 29.31 -4.85
CA PRO A 39 16.42 30.72 -4.98
C PRO A 39 17.84 30.88 -5.52
N GLU A 40 18.06 31.95 -6.26
CA GLU A 40 19.36 32.27 -6.82
C GLU A 40 20.34 32.72 -5.73
N ALA A 41 21.63 32.49 -5.97
CA ALA A 41 22.65 32.98 -5.04
C ALA A 41 22.74 34.50 -5.15
N VAL A 42 22.69 35.20 -4.02
CA VAL A 42 22.80 36.68 -3.97
C VAL A 42 24.25 37.16 -4.04
N GLY A 43 25.21 36.24 -3.89
CA GLY A 43 26.63 36.52 -4.05
C GLY A 43 27.48 35.43 -3.39
N SER A 44 28.67 35.84 -2.94
CA SER A 44 29.64 34.94 -2.31
C SER A 44 30.15 35.54 -0.99
N VAL A 45 30.24 34.72 0.04
CA VAL A 45 30.96 35.05 1.29
C VAL A 45 32.25 34.22 1.29
N GLY A 46 33.38 34.89 1.06
CA GLY A 46 34.64 34.21 0.76
C GLY A 46 34.54 33.40 -0.54
N SER A 47 34.87 32.11 -0.48
CA SER A 47 34.77 31.19 -1.63
C SER A 47 33.43 30.45 -1.72
N GLN A 48 32.48 30.74 -0.82
CA GLN A 48 31.20 30.04 -0.74
C GLN A 48 30.08 30.91 -1.29
N LEU A 49 29.22 30.31 -2.13
CA LEU A 49 27.97 30.95 -2.52
C LEU A 49 27.09 31.20 -1.30
N ALA A 50 26.40 32.33 -1.32
CA ALA A 50 25.50 32.78 -0.28
C ALA A 50 24.10 33.03 -0.86
N TRP A 51 23.09 32.60 -0.11
CA TRP A 51 21.67 32.81 -0.43
C TRP A 51 21.04 33.76 0.56
N ASP A 52 20.10 34.58 0.11
CA ASP A 52 19.32 35.41 1.02
C ASP A 52 18.59 34.52 2.04
N SER A 53 18.73 34.86 3.32
CA SER A 53 18.20 34.02 4.39
C SER A 53 16.68 33.95 4.40
N GLU A 54 15.99 35.06 4.11
CA GLU A 54 14.53 35.09 4.12
C GLU A 54 13.95 34.39 2.91
N GLU A 55 14.57 34.58 1.75
CA GLU A 55 14.18 33.89 0.52
C GLU A 55 14.38 32.38 0.65
N TRP A 56 15.52 31.95 1.20
CA TRP A 56 15.79 30.54 1.47
C TRP A 56 14.79 29.94 2.45
N ASP A 57 14.55 30.60 3.59
CA ASP A 57 13.66 30.12 4.63
C ASP A 57 12.23 29.97 4.10
N ARG A 58 11.77 30.95 3.30
CA ARG A 58 10.45 30.92 2.66
C ARG A 58 10.34 29.79 1.65
N TRP A 59 11.32 29.65 0.75
CA TRP A 59 11.32 28.59 -0.25
C TRP A 59 11.38 27.21 0.40
N TYR A 60 12.26 27.03 1.39
CA TYR A 60 12.45 25.75 2.05
C TYR A 60 11.22 25.36 2.88
N ALA A 61 10.59 26.31 3.59
CA ALA A 61 9.33 26.08 4.27
C ALA A 61 8.19 25.73 3.30
N ALA A 62 8.09 26.43 2.16
CA ALA A 62 7.09 26.12 1.13
C ALA A 62 7.32 24.74 0.50
N ARG A 63 8.57 24.31 0.35
CA ARG A 63 8.93 22.98 -0.13
C ARG A 63 8.62 21.87 0.87
N GLN A 64 8.76 22.17 2.17
CA GLN A 64 8.45 21.24 3.26
C GLN A 64 6.95 21.15 3.53
N ALA A 65 6.21 22.24 3.28
CA ALA A 65 4.77 22.19 3.15
C ALA A 65 4.44 21.29 1.95
N SER A 66 4.19 20.01 2.24
CA SER A 66 3.76 19.04 1.24
C SER A 66 2.63 19.66 0.41
N PRO A 67 2.61 19.45 -0.92
CA PRO A 67 1.57 20.01 -1.79
C PRO A 67 0.25 19.72 -1.12
N LYS A 68 -0.56 20.76 -0.86
CA LYS A 68 -1.83 20.67 -0.13
C LYS A 68 -2.66 19.57 -0.75
N VAL A 69 -2.56 18.37 -0.20
CA VAL A 69 -3.38 17.23 -0.60
C VAL A 69 -4.78 17.61 -0.15
N PRO A 70 -5.76 17.67 -1.06
CA PRO A 70 -7.13 17.94 -0.68
C PRO A 70 -7.57 17.00 0.45
N ALA A 71 -8.27 17.54 1.45
CA ALA A 71 -8.79 16.74 2.55
C ALA A 71 -9.68 15.62 1.99
N GLY A 72 -9.52 14.40 2.51
CA GLY A 72 -10.22 13.20 2.05
C GLY A 72 -9.44 12.34 1.06
N LEU A 73 -8.25 12.78 0.61
CA LEU A 73 -7.35 11.93 -0.15
C LEU A 73 -6.34 11.24 0.77
N VAL A 74 -6.14 9.95 0.55
CA VAL A 74 -5.28 9.09 1.38
C VAL A 74 -4.26 8.36 0.54
N THR A 75 -3.06 8.21 1.09
CA THR A 75 -1.99 7.41 0.53
C THR A 75 -2.18 5.93 0.85
N ARG A 76 -1.40 5.07 0.17
CA ARG A 76 -1.42 3.63 0.42
C ARG A 76 -0.96 3.27 1.85
N ASP A 77 -0.02 4.03 2.42
CA ASP A 77 0.42 3.81 3.80
C ASP A 77 -0.66 4.23 4.80
N GLU A 78 -1.42 5.29 4.52
CA GLU A 78 -2.58 5.65 5.34
C GLU A 78 -3.71 4.63 5.24
N LEU A 79 -4.01 4.09 4.06
CA LEU A 79 -4.95 2.99 3.91
C LEU A 79 -4.50 1.76 4.71
N SER A 80 -3.20 1.46 4.71
CA SER A 80 -2.61 0.38 5.51
C SER A 80 -2.85 0.59 7.00
N ALA A 81 -2.59 1.79 7.51
CA ALA A 81 -2.77 2.14 8.91
C ALA A 81 -4.24 2.15 9.34
N ARG A 82 -5.14 2.71 8.51
CA ARG A 82 -6.57 2.88 8.85
C ARG A 82 -7.37 1.58 8.79
N TYR A 83 -7.07 0.73 7.80
CA TYR A 83 -7.81 -0.52 7.57
C TYR A 83 -7.04 -1.76 8.04
N GLY A 84 -5.88 -1.60 8.68
CA GLY A 84 -5.08 -2.72 9.19
C GLY A 84 -4.52 -3.64 8.10
N LEU A 85 -4.43 -3.14 6.86
CA LEU A 85 -4.03 -3.95 5.71
C LEU A 85 -2.52 -4.00 5.54
N SER A 86 -1.99 -5.18 5.23
CA SER A 86 -0.57 -5.28 4.85
C SER A 86 -0.31 -4.59 3.51
N ARG A 87 0.91 -4.05 3.33
CA ARG A 87 1.35 -3.49 2.05
C ARG A 87 1.25 -4.48 0.89
N HIS A 88 1.42 -5.77 1.18
CA HIS A 88 1.26 -6.83 0.18
C HIS A 88 -0.22 -6.98 -0.24
N ALA A 89 -1.16 -6.95 0.70
CA ALA A 89 -2.58 -6.98 0.41
C ALA A 89 -3.00 -5.79 -0.48
N LEU A 90 -2.60 -4.57 -0.11
CA LEU A 90 -2.87 -3.38 -0.93
C LEU A 90 -2.23 -3.45 -2.31
N LYS A 91 -1.02 -4.00 -2.44
CA LYS A 91 -0.37 -4.20 -3.74
C LYS A 91 -1.15 -5.19 -4.61
N LYS A 92 -1.66 -6.28 -4.01
CA LYS A 92 -2.47 -7.27 -4.71
C LYS A 92 -3.79 -6.65 -5.21
N LEU A 93 -4.49 -5.93 -4.33
CA LEU A 93 -5.73 -5.23 -4.69
C LEU A 93 -5.50 -4.26 -5.86
N TRP A 94 -4.40 -3.52 -5.85
CA TRP A 94 -4.04 -2.62 -6.95
C TRP A 94 -3.66 -3.35 -8.25
N SER A 95 -2.96 -4.49 -8.18
CA SER A 95 -2.63 -5.27 -9.37
C SER A 95 -3.86 -5.90 -10.03
N GLU A 96 -4.87 -6.23 -9.22
CA GLU A 96 -6.13 -6.83 -9.66
C GLU A 96 -7.22 -5.78 -9.93
N ARG A 97 -6.86 -4.48 -10.03
CA ARG A 97 -7.82 -3.38 -10.13
C ARG A 97 -8.84 -3.52 -11.25
N GLU A 98 -8.42 -4.06 -12.39
CA GLU A 98 -9.28 -4.28 -13.56
C GLU A 98 -10.37 -5.33 -13.29
N SER A 99 -10.12 -6.29 -12.40
CA SER A 99 -11.04 -7.40 -12.11
C SER A 99 -11.80 -7.23 -10.80
N ASN A 100 -11.30 -6.42 -9.87
CA ASN A 100 -11.93 -6.23 -8.56
C ASN A 100 -12.63 -4.86 -8.41
N GLY A 101 -12.62 -4.02 -9.44
CA GLY A 101 -13.27 -2.71 -9.43
C GLY A 101 -12.62 -1.72 -8.45
N HIS A 102 -11.34 -1.89 -8.14
CA HIS A 102 -10.61 -1.00 -7.22
C HIS A 102 -10.69 0.44 -7.73
N PRO A 103 -10.97 1.42 -6.85
CA PRO A 103 -11.05 2.82 -7.24
C PRO A 103 -9.78 3.32 -7.93
N ASP A 104 -9.97 4.21 -8.91
CA ASP A 104 -8.88 4.88 -9.59
C ASP A 104 -8.15 5.86 -8.68
N VAL A 105 -6.93 6.22 -9.09
CA VAL A 105 -6.12 7.22 -8.39
C VAL A 105 -6.78 8.59 -8.56
N ALA A 106 -7.13 9.22 -7.45
CA ALA A 106 -7.76 10.53 -7.43
C ALA A 106 -6.74 11.67 -7.63
N LEU A 107 -5.50 11.48 -7.17
CA LEU A 107 -4.42 12.43 -7.36
C LEU A 107 -3.06 11.72 -7.38
N GLN A 108 -2.15 12.19 -8.23
CA GLN A 108 -0.75 11.80 -8.20
C GLN A 108 0.10 13.04 -7.94
N VAL A 109 0.90 13.00 -6.87
CA VAL A 109 1.89 14.04 -6.59
C VAL A 109 3.28 13.41 -6.55
N GLY A 110 4.10 13.72 -7.55
CA GLY A 110 5.37 13.05 -7.77
C GLY A 110 5.17 11.54 -7.98
N LYS A 111 5.72 10.73 -7.07
CA LYS A 111 5.56 9.27 -7.06
C LYS A 111 4.47 8.78 -6.10
N ALA A 112 3.89 9.67 -5.30
CA ALA A 112 2.85 9.32 -4.37
C ALA A 112 1.49 9.31 -5.09
N LEU A 113 0.79 8.18 -4.95
CA LEU A 113 -0.58 8.01 -5.42
C LEU A 113 -1.52 8.22 -4.25
N TYR A 114 -2.61 8.92 -4.51
CA TYR A 114 -3.65 9.22 -3.55
C TYR A 114 -4.99 8.72 -4.08
N TRP A 115 -5.78 8.14 -3.19
CA TRP A 115 -7.14 7.68 -3.46
C TRP A 115 -8.13 8.50 -2.66
N ASP A 116 -9.34 8.67 -3.19
CA ASP A 116 -10.44 9.22 -2.40
C ASP A 116 -10.83 8.22 -1.30
N GLU A 117 -10.72 8.64 -0.05
CA GLU A 117 -10.98 7.78 1.10
C GLU A 117 -12.41 7.26 1.12
N LYS A 118 -13.39 8.10 0.80
CA LYS A 118 -14.80 7.70 0.86
C LYS A 118 -15.09 6.65 -0.20
N GLN A 119 -14.64 6.90 -1.44
CA GLN A 119 -14.77 5.95 -2.53
C GLN A 119 -14.07 4.63 -2.22
N TRP A 120 -12.85 4.70 -1.68
CA TRP A 120 -12.07 3.52 -1.31
C TRP A 120 -12.73 2.73 -0.19
N SER A 121 -13.18 3.40 0.87
CA SER A 121 -13.86 2.78 2.01
C SER A 121 -15.17 2.09 1.62
N ALA A 122 -15.99 2.72 0.77
CA ALA A 122 -17.25 2.17 0.31
C ALA A 122 -17.03 0.92 -0.55
N TRP A 123 -16.05 0.97 -1.46
CA TRP A 123 -15.65 -0.20 -2.25
C TRP A 123 -15.11 -1.34 -1.36
N TYR A 124 -14.26 -1.01 -0.38
CA TYR A 124 -13.66 -2.01 0.51
C TYR A 124 -14.72 -2.67 1.41
N ALA A 125 -15.64 -1.89 1.97
CA ALA A 125 -16.77 -2.39 2.77
C ALA A 125 -17.71 -3.27 1.93
N GLY A 126 -18.04 -2.87 0.71
CA GLY A 126 -18.86 -3.69 -0.20
C GLY A 126 -18.20 -5.01 -0.62
N ARG A 127 -16.86 -5.07 -0.58
CA ARG A 127 -16.09 -6.32 -0.75
C ARG A 127 -16.15 -7.22 0.48
N GLU A 128 -16.09 -6.67 1.68
CA GLU A 128 -16.30 -7.43 2.93
C GLU A 128 -17.72 -8.01 2.96
N GLU A 129 -18.74 -7.25 2.54
CA GLU A 129 -20.11 -7.74 2.41
C GLU A 129 -20.24 -8.88 1.39
N HIS A 130 -19.58 -8.79 0.23
CA HIS A 130 -19.52 -9.92 -0.71
C HIS A 130 -18.71 -11.13 -0.20
N SER A 131 -17.80 -10.91 0.74
CA SER A 131 -17.15 -11.99 1.48
C SER A 131 -17.95 -12.47 2.71
N ALA A 132 -19.00 -11.74 3.10
CA ALA A 132 -19.95 -12.11 4.14
C ALA A 132 -21.19 -12.81 3.56
N THR A 133 -21.50 -12.62 2.27
CA THR A 133 -22.38 -13.52 1.48
C THR A 133 -21.80 -14.94 1.36
N ASP A 134 -20.56 -15.13 1.82
CA ASP A 134 -19.90 -16.41 1.98
C ASP A 134 -20.51 -17.24 3.14
N ASP A 135 -21.66 -16.90 3.72
CA ASP A 135 -22.46 -17.79 4.59
C ASP A 135 -23.52 -18.61 3.82
N ASP A 136 -23.59 -18.48 2.50
CA ASP A 136 -24.43 -19.35 1.67
C ASP A 136 -23.90 -20.81 1.72
N PRO A 137 -24.67 -21.78 2.27
CA PRO A 137 -24.25 -23.17 2.32
C PRO A 137 -24.05 -23.80 0.93
N ASP A 138 -24.68 -23.27 -0.11
CA ASP A 138 -24.52 -23.75 -1.49
C ASP A 138 -23.37 -23.08 -2.26
N ALA A 139 -22.68 -22.10 -1.66
CA ALA A 139 -21.52 -21.45 -2.25
C ALA A 139 -20.42 -22.46 -2.59
N LEU A 140 -19.85 -22.34 -3.79
CA LEU A 140 -18.75 -23.19 -4.25
C LEU A 140 -17.40 -22.64 -3.77
N VAL A 141 -16.74 -23.39 -2.90
CA VAL A 141 -15.43 -23.04 -2.33
C VAL A 141 -14.32 -23.92 -2.89
N THR A 142 -13.14 -23.33 -3.10
CA THR A 142 -11.93 -24.07 -3.48
C THR A 142 -11.40 -24.89 -2.31
N LEU A 143 -10.53 -25.86 -2.61
CA LEU A 143 -9.84 -26.63 -1.57
C LEU A 143 -9.07 -25.76 -0.57
N ALA A 144 -8.50 -24.64 -1.02
CA ALA A 144 -7.78 -23.70 -0.15
C ALA A 144 -8.72 -22.89 0.75
N GLU A 145 -9.93 -22.60 0.30
CA GLU A 145 -10.99 -21.96 1.09
C GLU A 145 -11.57 -22.94 2.10
N ALA A 146 -11.83 -24.18 1.69
CA ALA A 146 -12.22 -25.26 2.58
C ALA A 146 -11.21 -25.48 3.73
N GLY A 147 -9.91 -25.44 3.41
CA GLY A 147 -8.85 -25.49 4.42
C GLY A 147 -8.92 -24.35 5.43
N ARG A 148 -9.23 -23.12 4.98
CA ARG A 148 -9.41 -21.96 5.85
C ARG A 148 -10.65 -22.10 6.75
N ILE A 149 -11.78 -22.55 6.19
CA ILE A 149 -13.03 -22.80 6.93
C ILE A 149 -12.81 -23.80 8.07
N LEU A 150 -11.99 -24.83 7.82
CA LEU A 150 -11.71 -25.89 8.78
C LEU A 150 -10.48 -25.62 9.68
N GLY A 151 -9.81 -24.48 9.54
CA GLY A 151 -8.60 -24.15 10.31
C GLY A 151 -7.39 -25.07 10.02
N LEU A 152 -7.32 -25.66 8.83
CA LEU A 152 -6.26 -26.58 8.45
C LEU A 152 -4.97 -25.84 8.05
N ALA A 153 -3.82 -26.43 8.37
CA ALA A 153 -2.54 -25.97 7.87
C ALA A 153 -2.45 -26.11 6.34
N GLN A 154 -1.74 -25.19 5.67
CA GLN A 154 -1.59 -25.19 4.20
C GLN A 154 -0.97 -26.49 3.66
N SER A 155 -0.11 -27.15 4.43
CA SER A 155 0.47 -28.46 4.11
C SER A 155 -0.57 -29.58 4.08
N SER A 156 -1.62 -29.51 4.91
CA SER A 156 -2.71 -30.49 4.92
C SER A 156 -3.60 -30.35 3.67
N VAL A 157 -3.84 -29.11 3.23
CA VAL A 157 -4.65 -28.79 2.05
C VAL A 157 -4.07 -29.41 0.78
N THR A 158 -2.75 -29.39 0.61
CA THR A 158 -2.09 -29.98 -0.58
C THR A 158 -2.14 -31.51 -0.59
N VAL A 159 -2.11 -32.14 0.58
CA VAL A 159 -2.28 -33.60 0.72
C VAL A 159 -3.70 -34.03 0.39
N TYR A 160 -4.71 -33.28 0.86
CA TYR A 160 -6.11 -33.62 0.66
C TYR A 160 -6.52 -33.63 -0.83
N ALA A 161 -5.84 -32.85 -1.66
CA ALA A 161 -6.02 -32.88 -3.11
C ALA A 161 -5.69 -34.23 -3.77
N LYS A 162 -4.82 -35.03 -3.13
CA LYS A 162 -4.34 -36.33 -3.63
C LYS A 162 -4.86 -37.50 -2.80
N ARG A 163 -5.01 -37.30 -1.49
CA ARG A 163 -5.40 -38.30 -0.49
C ARG A 163 -6.38 -37.64 0.49
N PRO A 164 -7.65 -37.50 0.10
CA PRO A 164 -8.65 -36.93 0.99
C PRO A 164 -8.84 -37.85 2.22
N PRO A 165 -9.04 -37.29 3.42
CA PRO A 165 -9.34 -38.08 4.61
C PRO A 165 -10.71 -38.76 4.49
N ALA A 166 -10.94 -39.78 5.32
CA ALA A 166 -12.25 -40.44 5.38
C ALA A 166 -13.38 -39.43 5.63
N GLY A 167 -14.45 -39.56 4.86
CA GLY A 167 -15.63 -38.70 4.93
C GLY A 167 -15.47 -37.30 4.32
N TRP A 168 -14.33 -36.98 3.69
CA TRP A 168 -14.17 -35.71 2.97
C TRP A 168 -15.21 -35.61 1.84
N PRO A 169 -15.87 -34.46 1.67
CA PRO A 169 -16.90 -34.32 0.65
C PRO A 169 -16.33 -34.39 -0.76
N GLU A 170 -17.11 -34.96 -1.69
CA GLU A 170 -16.77 -34.97 -3.11
C GLU A 170 -16.89 -33.57 -3.71
N PRO A 171 -16.02 -33.19 -4.67
CA PRO A 171 -16.12 -31.90 -5.33
C PRO A 171 -17.34 -31.86 -6.25
N VAL A 172 -18.16 -30.83 -6.11
CA VAL A 172 -19.35 -30.59 -6.94
C VAL A 172 -18.96 -30.15 -8.36
N ARG A 173 -17.80 -29.50 -8.51
CA ARG A 173 -17.26 -29.15 -9.84
C ARG A 173 -15.75 -29.33 -9.87
N GLN A 174 -15.26 -29.81 -11.01
CA GLN A 174 -13.83 -29.90 -11.30
C GLN A 174 -13.53 -29.12 -12.58
N GLU A 175 -12.53 -28.24 -12.52
CA GLU A 175 -12.10 -27.41 -13.63
C GLU A 175 -10.66 -27.76 -14.00
N ALA A 176 -10.42 -28.10 -15.26
CA ALA A 176 -9.07 -28.30 -15.76
C ALA A 176 -8.33 -26.96 -15.82
N LEU A 177 -7.20 -26.89 -15.14
CA LEU A 177 -6.25 -25.80 -15.23
C LEU A 177 -5.11 -26.21 -16.18
N GLY A 178 -4.48 -25.22 -16.81
CA GLY A 178 -3.31 -25.45 -17.66
C GLY A 178 -2.21 -26.25 -16.94
N GLY A 179 -1.53 -27.13 -17.67
CA GLY A 179 -0.44 -27.97 -17.14
C GLY A 179 -0.89 -29.18 -16.32
N GLY A 180 -2.07 -29.75 -16.62
CA GLY A 180 -2.55 -30.99 -15.99
C GLY A 180 -3.04 -30.82 -14.55
N ARG A 181 -3.24 -29.58 -14.10
CA ARG A 181 -3.77 -29.29 -12.76
C ARG A 181 -5.29 -29.27 -12.81
N VAL A 182 -5.93 -29.65 -11.71
CA VAL A 182 -7.40 -29.60 -11.58
C VAL A 182 -7.76 -28.77 -10.37
N ARG A 183 -8.60 -27.75 -10.58
CA ARG A 183 -9.24 -27.01 -9.49
C ARG A 183 -10.51 -27.75 -9.10
N ARG A 184 -10.64 -28.04 -7.81
CA ARG A 184 -11.80 -28.71 -7.22
C ARG A 184 -12.61 -27.70 -6.42
N LEU A 185 -13.90 -27.67 -6.68
CA LEU A 185 -14.88 -26.81 -6.02
C LEU A 185 -15.83 -27.69 -5.21
N TYR A 186 -16.03 -27.34 -3.95
CA TYR A 186 -16.85 -28.05 -2.97
C TYR A 186 -17.99 -27.13 -2.54
N ARG A 187 -19.13 -27.68 -2.12
CA ARG A 187 -20.12 -26.84 -1.44
C ARG A 187 -19.63 -26.49 -0.05
N ARG A 188 -19.81 -25.24 0.33
CA ARG A 188 -19.42 -24.73 1.64
C ARG A 188 -20.12 -25.49 2.77
N GLY A 189 -21.41 -25.75 2.62
CA GLY A 189 -22.23 -26.48 3.59
C GLY A 189 -21.68 -27.87 3.89
N ASP A 190 -21.21 -28.59 2.87
CA ASP A 190 -20.62 -29.93 3.02
C ASP A 190 -19.30 -29.88 3.81
N ILE A 191 -18.50 -28.84 3.58
CA ILE A 191 -17.24 -28.62 4.32
C ILE A 191 -17.53 -28.30 5.79
N ILE A 192 -18.51 -27.43 6.06
CA ILE A 192 -18.92 -27.10 7.43
C ILE A 192 -19.50 -28.33 8.14
N ALA A 193 -20.33 -29.12 7.44
CA ALA A 193 -20.89 -30.37 7.95
C ALA A 193 -19.78 -31.38 8.28
N TYR A 194 -18.78 -31.51 7.40
CA TYR A 194 -17.60 -32.35 7.64
C TYR A 194 -16.83 -31.91 8.89
N GLY A 195 -16.60 -30.59 9.06
CA GLY A 195 -15.94 -30.03 10.24
C GLY A 195 -16.71 -30.31 11.54
N LYS A 196 -18.04 -30.25 11.51
CA LYS A 196 -18.91 -30.54 12.66
C LYS A 196 -18.98 -32.03 13.00
N ALA A 197 -18.91 -32.91 12.00
CA ALA A 197 -18.98 -34.36 12.18
C ALA A 197 -17.68 -34.98 12.73
N LYS A 198 -16.56 -34.25 12.65
CA LYS A 198 -15.25 -34.71 13.12
C LYS A 198 -14.99 -34.18 14.53
N PRO A 199 -14.69 -35.02 15.54
CA PRO A 199 -14.22 -34.53 16.83
C PRO A 199 -12.90 -33.76 16.63
N PRO A 200 -12.61 -32.74 17.46
CA PRO A 200 -11.39 -31.95 17.31
C PRO A 200 -10.16 -32.85 17.41
N GLN A 201 -9.36 -32.89 16.35
CA GLN A 201 -8.04 -33.53 16.42
C GLN A 201 -7.19 -32.69 17.37
N ARG A 202 -6.97 -33.19 18.59
CA ARG A 202 -5.92 -32.69 19.49
C ARG A 202 -4.59 -32.88 18.75
N ASN A 203 -3.85 -31.78 18.59
CA ASN A 203 -2.42 -31.81 18.22
C ASN A 203 -1.64 -32.75 19.14
#